data_AF-A0A7C6FTW3-F1
#
_entry.id   AF-A0A7C6FTW3-F1
#
_cell.length_a   1.000
_cell.length_b   1.000
_cell.length_c   1.000
_cell.angle_alpha   90.00
_cell.angle_beta   90.00
_cell.angle_gamma   90.00
#
_symmetry.space_group_name_H-M   'P 1'
#
loop_
_entity.id
_entity.type
_entity.pdbx_description
1 polymer ?
#
loop_
_entity_poly.entity_id
_entity_poly.type
_entity_poly.pdbx_seq_one_letter_code
_entity_poly.pdbx_strand_id
1 'polypeptide(L)'
;MPVTVDMIVEKEFQKKPLGYDIKQVDDFLNEICDTLEQMEANIADLTKKAQAQQRSAGFAPIPEARPLPLQATALPSDLVSAQKLLEKTQLACDEILEDAKKRAEAIVKEATPDPEVEMLTEKRNALKSEIAELEGQLEAFRSRMQSFFTQEEDEQ
;
A
#
# COMPACT_ATOMS: atom_id res chain seq x y z
N MET A 1 -10.31 -24.00 11.52
CA MET A 1 -10.30 -24.40 10.11
C MET A 1 -9.98 -23.16 9.30
N PRO A 2 -9.02 -23.21 8.36
CA PRO A 2 -8.77 -22.08 7.47
C PRO A 2 -9.99 -21.85 6.58
N VAL A 3 -10.31 -20.58 6.30
CA VAL A 3 -11.35 -20.19 5.34
C VAL A 3 -10.74 -20.31 3.94
N THR A 4 -11.41 -21.02 3.04
CA THR A 4 -10.97 -21.17 1.64
C THR A 4 -11.75 -20.23 0.73
N VAL A 5 -11.22 -20.00 -0.47
CA VAL A 5 -11.89 -19.20 -1.52
C VAL A 5 -13.28 -19.76 -1.84
N ASP A 6 -13.39 -21.09 -2.01
CA ASP A 6 -14.68 -21.76 -2.24
C ASP A 6 -15.69 -21.49 -1.11
N MET A 7 -15.23 -21.47 0.15
CA MET A 7 -16.09 -21.19 1.30
C MET A 7 -16.62 -19.76 1.32
N ILE A 8 -15.92 -18.80 0.72
CA ILE A 8 -16.36 -17.41 0.63
C ILE A 8 -17.39 -17.26 -0.49
N VAL A 9 -17.14 -17.91 -1.63
CA VAL A 9 -18.05 -17.88 -2.79
C VAL A 9 -19.39 -18.55 -2.47
N GLU A 10 -19.37 -19.68 -1.75
CA GLU A 10 -20.60 -20.38 -1.35
C GLU A 10 -21.32 -19.71 -0.16
N LYS A 11 -20.77 -18.62 0.40
CA LYS A 11 -21.32 -18.02 1.62
C LYS A 11 -22.50 -17.11 1.32
N GLU A 12 -23.67 -17.48 1.82
CA GLU A 12 -24.86 -16.60 1.80
C GLU A 12 -25.10 -15.89 3.14
N PHE A 13 -25.52 -14.61 3.06
CA PHE A 13 -25.83 -13.78 4.22
C PHE A 13 -27.33 -13.44 4.30
N GLN A 14 -27.87 -13.41 5.52
CA GLN A 14 -29.26 -12.97 5.76
C GLN A 14 -29.37 -11.44 5.63
N LYS A 15 -30.33 -10.96 4.84
CA LYS A 15 -30.58 -9.52 4.66
C LYS A 15 -31.32 -8.92 5.85
N LYS A 16 -30.80 -7.83 6.41
CA LYS A 16 -31.43 -7.03 7.48
C LYS A 16 -31.59 -5.57 7.03
N PRO A 17 -32.62 -4.84 7.50
CA PRO A 17 -32.95 -3.49 7.02
C PRO A 17 -31.94 -2.40 7.37
N LEU A 18 -31.05 -2.62 8.34
CA LEU A 18 -29.87 -1.76 8.65
C LEU A 18 -28.56 -2.57 8.48
N GLY A 19 -28.49 -3.36 7.41
CA GLY A 19 -27.31 -4.18 7.10
C GLY A 19 -26.21 -3.40 6.38
N TYR A 20 -25.08 -4.08 6.16
CA TYR A 20 -24.06 -3.64 5.23
C TYR A 20 -24.60 -3.57 3.81
N ASP A 21 -24.04 -2.69 2.98
CA ASP A 21 -24.38 -2.64 1.55
C ASP A 21 -23.89 -3.93 0.88
N ILE A 22 -24.82 -4.66 0.27
CA ILE A 22 -24.57 -5.97 -0.34
C ILE A 22 -23.50 -5.85 -1.43
N LYS A 23 -23.55 -4.78 -2.25
CA LYS A 23 -22.59 -4.61 -3.35
C LYS A 23 -21.18 -4.37 -2.82
N GLN A 24 -21.05 -3.52 -1.81
CA GLN A 24 -19.76 -3.26 -1.17
C GLN A 24 -19.19 -4.51 -0.50
N VAL A 25 -20.06 -5.33 0.12
CA VAL A 25 -19.64 -6.60 0.70
C VAL A 25 -19.16 -7.56 -0.40
N ASP A 26 -19.89 -7.69 -1.50
CA ASP A 26 -19.50 -8.56 -2.61
C ASP A 26 -18.16 -8.10 -3.25
N ASP A 27 -17.98 -6.80 -3.47
CA ASP A 27 -16.73 -6.23 -3.99
C ASP A 27 -15.55 -6.50 -3.05
N PHE A 28 -15.76 -6.37 -1.74
CA PHE A 28 -14.74 -6.66 -0.74
C PHE A 28 -14.44 -8.16 -0.60
N LEU A 29 -15.44 -9.02 -0.72
CA LEU A 29 -15.24 -10.47 -0.71
C LEU A 29 -14.46 -10.94 -1.94
N ASN A 30 -14.65 -10.29 -3.11
CA ASN A 30 -13.82 -10.55 -4.29
C ASN A 30 -12.34 -10.19 -4.05
N GLU A 31 -12.05 -9.04 -3.43
CA GLU A 31 -10.68 -8.64 -3.06
C GLU A 31 -10.03 -9.63 -2.08
N ILE A 32 -10.81 -10.15 -1.12
CA ILE A 32 -10.34 -11.19 -0.19
C ILE A 32 -10.02 -12.49 -0.95
N CYS A 33 -10.88 -12.90 -1.90
CA CYS A 33 -10.63 -14.08 -2.72
C CYS A 33 -9.30 -13.95 -3.50
N ASP A 34 -9.09 -12.82 -4.18
CA ASP A 34 -7.85 -12.53 -4.91
C ASP A 34 -6.61 -12.59 -3.99
N THR A 35 -6.73 -12.01 -2.79
CA THR A 35 -5.65 -11.99 -1.80
C THR A 35 -5.33 -13.39 -1.27
N LEU A 36 -6.35 -14.22 -1.03
CA LEU A 36 -6.17 -15.60 -0.57
C LEU A 36 -5.52 -16.47 -1.64
N GLU A 37 -5.93 -16.34 -2.90
CA GLU A 37 -5.29 -17.05 -4.02
C GLU A 37 -3.81 -16.65 -4.15
N GLN A 38 -3.52 -15.36 -4.03
CA GLN A 38 -2.14 -14.87 -4.07
C GLN A 38 -1.31 -15.43 -2.91
N MET A 39 -1.88 -15.51 -1.71
CA MET A 39 -1.21 -16.08 -0.53
C MET A 39 -0.97 -17.58 -0.69
N GLU A 40 -1.94 -18.34 -1.19
CA GLU A 40 -1.79 -19.78 -1.47
C GLU A 40 -0.74 -20.03 -2.55
N ALA A 41 -0.74 -19.24 -3.62
CA ALA A 41 0.29 -19.31 -4.66
C ALA A 41 1.70 -19.04 -4.10
N ASN A 42 1.83 -18.05 -3.22
CA ASN A 42 3.11 -17.73 -2.58
C ASN A 42 3.59 -18.86 -1.64
N ILE A 43 2.68 -19.43 -0.84
CA ILE A 43 2.98 -20.58 0.02
C ILE A 43 3.40 -21.79 -0.82
N ALA A 44 2.72 -22.07 -1.93
CA ALA A 44 3.08 -23.16 -2.83
C ALA A 44 4.47 -22.95 -3.45
N ASP A 45 4.78 -21.73 -3.91
CA ASP A 45 6.08 -21.38 -4.47
C ASP A 45 7.21 -21.46 -3.43
N LEU A 46 6.99 -20.96 -2.22
CA LEU A 46 7.96 -21.06 -1.13
C LEU A 46 8.18 -22.50 -0.71
N THR A 47 7.12 -23.30 -0.60
CA THR A 47 7.22 -24.73 -0.28
C THR A 47 7.98 -25.48 -1.36
N LYS A 48 7.74 -25.17 -2.64
CA LYS A 48 8.46 -25.75 -3.77
C LYS A 48 9.94 -25.35 -3.78
N LYS A 49 10.25 -24.08 -3.49
CA LYS A 49 11.63 -23.60 -3.34
C LYS A 49 12.34 -24.28 -2.16
N ALA A 50 11.67 -24.38 -1.01
CA ALA A 50 12.19 -25.07 0.17
C ALA A 50 12.45 -26.56 -0.12
N GLN A 51 11.51 -27.27 -0.76
CA GLN A 51 11.73 -28.66 -1.19
C GLN A 51 12.85 -28.79 -2.21
N ALA A 52 12.97 -27.87 -3.18
CA ALA A 52 14.05 -27.89 -4.15
C ALA A 52 15.42 -27.67 -3.48
N GLN A 53 15.50 -26.76 -2.51
CA GLN A 53 16.69 -26.54 -1.68
C GLN A 53 17.00 -27.76 -0.78
N GLN A 54 15.98 -28.43 -0.23
CA GLN A 54 16.14 -29.67 0.52
C GLN A 54 16.57 -30.85 -0.35
N ARG A 55 16.24 -30.86 -1.64
CA ARG A 55 16.69 -31.89 -2.59
C ARG A 55 18.08 -31.60 -3.16
N SER A 56 18.48 -30.34 -3.27
CA SER A 56 19.85 -29.96 -3.65
C SER A 56 20.84 -30.06 -2.47
N ALA A 57 20.37 -29.87 -1.24
CA ALA A 57 21.07 -30.24 -0.03
C ALA A 57 20.73 -31.70 0.33
N GLY A 58 21.35 -32.67 -0.34
CA GLY A 58 21.13 -34.10 -0.08
C GLY A 58 21.35 -34.48 1.39
N PHE A 59 20.28 -34.44 2.17
CA PHE A 59 20.21 -35.00 3.53
C PHE A 59 19.49 -36.34 3.43
N ALA A 60 20.29 -37.41 3.40
CA ALA A 60 19.78 -38.77 3.58
C ALA A 60 19.11 -38.89 4.96
N PRO A 61 18.03 -39.70 5.12
CA PRO A 61 17.43 -39.91 6.41
C PRO A 61 18.43 -40.65 7.31
N ILE A 62 18.79 -40.04 8.44
CA ILE A 62 19.68 -40.63 9.44
C ILE A 62 18.91 -41.74 10.17
N PRO A 63 19.30 -43.03 10.08
CA PRO A 63 18.81 -44.06 10.99
C PRO A 63 19.44 -43.83 12.38
N GLU A 64 18.70 -44.21 13.42
CA GLU A 64 18.99 -44.02 14.84
C GLU A 64 20.47 -44.07 15.26
N ALA A 65 20.80 -43.15 16.17
CA ALA A 65 22.13 -42.84 16.67
C ALA A 65 22.88 -44.05 17.25
N ARG A 66 24.04 -44.34 16.65
CA ARG A 66 25.18 -44.97 17.33
C ARG A 66 26.32 -43.93 17.37
N PRO A 67 26.94 -43.65 18.53
CA PRO A 67 27.98 -42.61 18.60
C PRO A 67 29.26 -43.14 17.95
N LEU A 68 29.67 -42.50 16.85
CA LEU A 68 31.00 -42.64 16.25
C LEU A 68 31.75 -41.31 16.39
N PRO A 69 33.08 -41.34 16.57
CA PRO A 69 33.85 -40.20 17.04
C PRO A 69 33.92 -39.10 15.98
N LEU A 70 33.87 -37.84 16.43
CA LEU A 70 34.02 -36.65 15.58
C LEU A 70 35.35 -36.71 14.82
N GLN A 71 35.29 -36.95 13.51
CA GLN A 71 36.40 -36.68 12.61
C GLN A 71 36.24 -35.25 12.08
N ALA A 72 37.02 -34.35 12.66
CA ALA A 72 37.30 -33.04 12.10
C ALA A 72 38.27 -33.21 10.91
N THR A 73 37.80 -33.08 9.68
CA THR A 73 38.65 -32.84 8.50
C THR A 73 37.83 -32.25 7.34
N ALA A 74 37.80 -30.92 7.22
CA ALA A 74 37.79 -30.15 5.96
C ALA A 74 37.67 -28.63 6.22
N LEU A 75 38.74 -28.01 6.72
CA LEU A 75 38.91 -26.55 6.75
C LEU A 75 40.20 -26.23 5.97
N PRO A 76 40.09 -25.96 4.65
CA PRO A 76 40.50 -24.63 4.16
C PRO A 76 39.70 -24.11 2.94
N SER A 77 38.93 -24.96 2.25
CA SER A 77 38.15 -24.59 1.05
C SER A 77 36.87 -23.85 1.37
N ASP A 78 36.35 -24.01 2.60
CA ASP A 78 35.09 -23.43 3.05
C ASP A 78 35.22 -21.95 3.48
N LEU A 79 36.44 -21.52 3.87
CA LEU A 79 36.70 -20.14 4.27
C LEU A 79 36.75 -19.18 3.07
N VAL A 80 37.34 -19.63 1.95
CA VAL A 80 37.43 -18.83 0.72
C VAL A 80 36.06 -18.75 0.03
N SER A 81 35.29 -19.84 0.03
CA SER A 81 33.90 -19.82 -0.46
C SER A 81 33.00 -18.96 0.43
N ALA A 82 33.15 -19.03 1.76
CA ALA A 82 32.41 -18.18 2.69
C ALA A 82 32.76 -16.69 2.51
N GLN A 83 34.04 -16.34 2.36
CA GLN A 83 34.45 -14.95 2.09
C GLN A 83 33.88 -14.45 0.75
N LYS A 84 33.95 -15.26 -0.30
CA LYS A 84 33.38 -14.90 -1.61
C LYS A 84 31.86 -14.78 -1.59
N LEU A 85 31.18 -15.61 -0.78
CA LEU A 85 29.75 -15.50 -0.58
C LEU A 85 29.40 -14.22 0.19
N LEU A 86 30.15 -13.91 1.25
CA LEU A 86 29.98 -12.69 2.04
C LEU A 86 30.14 -11.45 1.15
N GLU A 87 31.21 -11.38 0.37
CA GLU A 87 31.46 -10.28 -0.57
C GLU A 87 30.33 -10.12 -1.59
N LYS A 88 29.84 -11.23 -2.15
CA LYS A 88 28.67 -11.22 -3.04
C LYS A 88 27.40 -10.76 -2.35
N THR A 89 27.17 -11.17 -1.10
CA THR A 89 25.99 -10.75 -0.35
C THR A 89 26.06 -9.28 0.03
N GLN A 90 27.25 -8.75 0.35
CA GLN A 90 27.45 -7.32 0.59
C GLN A 90 27.13 -6.51 -0.66
N LEU A 91 27.66 -6.93 -1.82
CA LEU A 91 27.41 -6.24 -3.08
C LEU A 91 25.92 -6.28 -3.47
N ALA A 92 25.24 -7.41 -3.25
CA ALA A 92 23.80 -7.52 -3.44
C ALA A 92 23.01 -6.65 -2.45
N CYS A 93 23.45 -6.54 -1.20
CA CYS A 93 22.84 -5.63 -0.22
C CYS A 93 23.00 -4.17 -0.62
N ASP A 94 24.18 -3.78 -1.11
CA ASP A 94 24.45 -2.41 -1.58
C ASP A 94 23.58 -2.06 -2.80
N GLU A 95 23.42 -2.99 -3.74
CA GLU A 95 22.51 -2.83 -4.90
C GLU A 95 21.05 -2.66 -4.46
N ILE A 96 20.58 -3.48 -3.52
CA ILE A 96 19.22 -3.36 -2.97
C ILE A 96 19.05 -2.03 -2.23
N LEU A 97 20.06 -1.56 -1.50
CA LEU A 97 20.01 -0.28 -0.80
C LEU A 97 19.99 0.90 -1.77
N GLU A 98 20.74 0.85 -2.87
CA GLU A 98 20.64 1.86 -3.92
C GLU A 98 19.26 1.88 -4.56
N ASP A 99 18.70 0.72 -4.91
CA ASP A 99 17.39 0.62 -5.52
C ASP A 99 16.29 1.09 -4.57
N ALA A 100 16.38 0.73 -3.28
CA ALA A 100 15.47 1.22 -2.26
C ALA A 100 15.55 2.75 -2.12
N LYS A 101 16.76 3.33 -2.14
CA LYS A 101 16.95 4.79 -2.12
C LYS A 101 16.36 5.45 -3.36
N LYS A 102 16.62 4.95 -4.56
CA LYS A 102 16.06 5.47 -5.82
C LYS A 102 14.53 5.46 -5.79
N ARG A 103 13.93 4.36 -5.30
CA ARG A 103 12.48 4.26 -5.13
C ARG A 103 11.95 5.24 -4.09
N ALA A 104 12.62 5.38 -2.95
CA ALA A 104 12.25 6.35 -1.92
C ALA A 104 12.30 7.79 -2.45
N GLU A 105 13.36 8.16 -3.18
CA GLU A 105 13.49 9.47 -3.81
C GLU A 105 12.42 9.72 -4.87
N ALA A 106 12.07 8.70 -5.68
CA ALA A 106 10.98 8.79 -6.64
C ALA A 106 9.63 9.03 -5.95
N ILE A 107 9.34 8.29 -4.88
CA ILE A 107 8.11 8.47 -4.08
C ILE A 107 8.07 9.86 -3.45
N VAL A 108 9.18 10.34 -2.89
CA VAL A 108 9.24 11.69 -2.30
C VAL A 108 9.02 12.75 -3.38
N LYS A 109 9.62 12.59 -4.56
CA LYS A 109 9.44 13.52 -5.67
C LYS A 109 8.00 13.54 -6.18
N GLU A 110 7.32 12.40 -6.21
CA GLU A 110 5.90 12.29 -6.61
C GLU A 110 4.95 12.80 -5.52
N ALA A 111 5.31 12.62 -4.24
CA ALA A 111 4.53 13.10 -3.10
C ALA A 111 4.73 14.60 -2.81
N THR A 112 5.81 15.20 -3.31
CA THR A 112 6.01 16.65 -3.19
C THR A 112 5.00 17.30 -4.14
N PRO A 113 4.03 18.08 -3.62
CA PRO A 113 3.06 18.73 -4.48
C PRO A 113 3.80 19.60 -5.50
N ASP A 114 3.42 19.49 -6.78
CA ASP A 114 4.00 20.31 -7.82
C ASP A 114 3.92 21.78 -7.38
N PRO A 115 5.03 22.54 -7.44
CA PRO A 115 5.03 23.94 -7.01
C PRO A 115 4.01 24.77 -7.79
N GLU A 116 3.68 24.35 -9.01
CA GLU A 116 2.62 24.93 -9.81
C GLU A 116 1.22 24.68 -9.23
N VAL A 117 0.96 23.50 -8.64
CA VAL A 117 -0.31 23.20 -7.96
C VAL A 117 -0.46 24.06 -6.70
N GLU A 118 0.60 24.24 -5.92
CA GLU A 118 0.58 25.15 -4.77
C GLU A 118 0.25 26.58 -5.20
N MET A 119 0.98 27.13 -6.18
CA MET A 119 0.71 28.47 -6.72
C MET A 119 -0.71 28.61 -7.29
N LEU A 120 -1.22 27.58 -7.98
CA LEU A 120 -2.58 27.58 -8.51
C LEU A 120 -3.63 27.52 -7.40
N THR A 121 -3.36 26.79 -6.32
CA THR A 121 -4.27 26.74 -5.16
C THR A 121 -4.32 28.07 -4.42
N GLU A 122 -3.19 28.77 -4.29
CA GLU A 122 -3.12 30.12 -3.74
C GLU A 122 -3.91 31.11 -4.60
N LYS A 123 -3.68 31.12 -5.92
CA LYS A 123 -4.44 31.96 -6.86
C LYS A 123 -5.94 31.66 -6.80
N ARG A 124 -6.32 30.38 -6.73
CA ARG A 124 -7.72 29.97 -6.57
C ARG A 124 -8.33 30.48 -5.27
N ASN A 125 -7.58 30.45 -4.18
CA ASN A 125 -8.06 30.97 -2.89
C ASN A 125 -8.19 32.50 -2.90
N ALA A 126 -7.23 33.21 -3.50
CA ALA A 126 -7.30 34.65 -3.69
C ALA A 126 -8.52 35.06 -4.52
N LEU A 127 -8.74 34.41 -5.68
CA LEU A 127 -9.92 34.67 -6.52
C LEU A 127 -11.23 34.37 -5.78
N LYS A 128 -11.30 33.28 -5.01
CA LYS A 128 -12.48 32.97 -4.21
C LYS A 128 -12.78 34.05 -3.17
N SER A 129 -11.74 34.60 -2.55
CA SER A 129 -11.90 35.71 -1.59
C SER A 129 -12.43 36.97 -2.29
N GLU A 130 -11.89 37.29 -3.46
CA GLU A 130 -12.31 38.47 -4.24
C GLU A 130 -13.76 38.33 -4.73
N ILE A 131 -14.17 37.14 -5.19
CA ILE A 131 -15.56 36.85 -5.55
C ILE A 131 -16.48 37.04 -4.34
N ALA A 132 -16.12 36.49 -3.18
CA ALA A 132 -16.93 36.64 -1.97
C ALA A 132 -17.06 38.11 -1.53
N GLU A 133 -16.00 38.90 -1.71
CA GLU A 133 -16.02 40.33 -1.42
C GLU A 133 -16.92 41.10 -2.40
N LEU A 134 -16.85 40.81 -3.70
CA LEU A 134 -17.72 41.38 -4.72
C LEU A 134 -19.20 41.01 -4.51
N GLU A 135 -19.47 39.76 -4.14
CA GLU A 135 -20.82 39.30 -3.78
C GLU A 135 -21.34 40.06 -2.55
N GLY A 136 -20.51 40.24 -1.53
CA GLY A 136 -20.86 41.06 -0.35
C GLY A 136 -21.13 42.53 -0.69
N GLN A 137 -20.34 43.12 -1.59
CA GLN A 137 -20.57 44.48 -2.07
C GLN A 137 -21.87 44.60 -2.88
N LEU A 138 -22.20 43.60 -3.70
CA LEU A 138 -23.47 43.54 -4.44
C LEU A 138 -24.67 43.41 -3.50
N GLU A 139 -24.57 42.56 -2.48
CA GLU A 139 -25.61 42.37 -1.45
C GLU A 139 -25.84 43.67 -0.66
N ALA A 140 -24.76 44.35 -0.27
CA ALA A 140 -24.82 45.63 0.44
C ALA A 140 -25.41 46.74 -0.45
N PHE A 141 -25.02 46.79 -1.73
CA PHE A 141 -25.59 47.72 -2.71
C PHE A 141 -27.08 47.47 -2.91
N ARG A 142 -27.49 46.20 -3.06
CA ARG A 142 -28.89 45.81 -3.20
C ARG A 142 -29.71 46.20 -1.97
N SER A 143 -29.20 45.92 -0.78
CA SER A 143 -29.84 46.28 0.48
C SER A 143 -30.02 47.79 0.61
N ARG A 144 -28.98 48.56 0.24
CA ARG A 144 -29.03 50.03 0.25
C ARG A 144 -30.05 50.58 -0.75
N MET A 145 -30.08 50.04 -1.97
CA MET A 145 -31.07 50.42 -2.97
C MET A 145 -32.50 50.12 -2.51
N GLN A 146 -32.73 48.94 -1.92
CA GLN A 146 -34.04 48.60 -1.33
C GLN A 146 -34.42 49.60 -0.25
N SER A 147 -33.52 49.94 0.68
CA SER A 147 -33.83 50.92 1.72
C SER A 147 -34.16 52.31 1.19
N PHE A 148 -33.54 52.75 0.08
CA PHE A 148 -33.89 54.01 -0.56
C PHE A 148 -35.32 54.00 -1.11
N PHE A 149 -35.73 52.92 -1.79
CA PHE A 149 -37.09 52.81 -2.31
C PHE A 149 -38.15 52.75 -1.21
N THR A 150 -37.90 52.02 -0.12
CA THR A 150 -38.85 51.97 1.01
C THR A 150 -38.98 53.33 1.71
N GLN A 151 -37.88 54.08 1.80
CA GLN A 151 -37.87 55.39 2.45
C GLN A 151 -38.61 56.45 1.63
N GLU A 152 -38.54 56.40 0.29
CA GLU A 152 -39.31 57.30 -0.58
C GLU A 152 -40.82 56.98 -0.60
N GLU A 153 -41.23 55.72 -0.33
CA GLU A 153 -42.64 55.34 -0.20
C GLU A 153 -43.26 55.80 1.13
N ASP A 154 -42.49 55.92 2.22
CA ASP A 154 -42.99 56.39 3.53
C ASP A 154 -43.07 57.93 3.64
N GLU A 155 -42.45 58.70 2.74
CA GLU A 155 -42.45 60.18 2.74
C GLU A 155 -43.52 60.83 1.82
N GLN A 156 -44.36 60.06 1.12
CA GLN A 156 -45.49 60.54 0.31
C GLN A 156 -46.85 60.25 0.94
#